data_AF-C0D1W9-F1
#
_entry.id   AF-C0D1W9-F1
#
_cell.length_a   1.000
_cell.length_b   1.000
_cell.length_c   1.000
_cell.angle_alpha   90.00
_cell.angle_beta   90.00
_cell.angle_gamma   90.00
#
_symmetry.space_group_name_H-M   'P 1'
#
loop_
_entity.id
_entity.type
_entity.pdbx_description
1 polymer ?
#
loop_
_entity_poly.entity_id
_entity_poly.type
_entity_poly.pdbx_seq_one_letter_code
_entity_poly.pdbx_strand_id
1 'polypeptide(L)'
;YRGRCVKSNHYECVYQVITECIGKGYEDFMMFSDDFSTSSTGFESMQGYKDALQDAVRDGGTFYMAEGRRSGDVYEVLSQNLNLERRTLIYVADPPLYQVVYQALRRYPDYMELLKGRVGLIGFDCDGWTRMTTPPLAAIITPAYQEGVKAAEELMDILDGKKAEGDVVFKNIVKYRESVN
;
A
#
# COMPACT_ATOMS: atom_id res chain seq x y z
N TYR A 1 17.98 -24.81 10.41
CA TYR A 1 17.33 -24.89 9.10
C TYR A 1 16.63 -23.56 8.85
N ARG A 2 17.11 -22.72 7.93
CA ARG A 2 16.31 -21.59 7.42
C ARG A 2 15.46 -22.18 6.30
N GLY A 3 14.13 -22.24 6.49
CA GLY A 3 13.23 -22.74 5.46
C GLY A 3 13.26 -21.86 4.21
N ARG A 4 12.81 -22.40 3.07
CA ARG A 4 12.64 -21.65 1.82
C ARG A 4 11.33 -20.88 1.86
N CYS A 5 11.38 -19.57 1.61
CA CYS A 5 10.19 -18.71 1.56
C CYS A 5 10.01 -18.14 0.15
N VAL A 6 8.78 -18.14 -0.34
CA VAL A 6 8.37 -17.40 -1.54
C VAL A 6 7.57 -16.19 -1.07
N LYS A 7 8.01 -14.98 -1.38
CA LYS A 7 7.39 -13.73 -0.93
C LYS A 7 7.56 -12.60 -1.93
N SER A 8 6.79 -11.52 -1.77
CA SER A 8 7.00 -10.27 -2.53
C SER A 8 7.83 -9.27 -1.74
N ASN A 9 8.58 -8.42 -2.45
CA ASN A 9 9.32 -7.32 -1.83
C ASN A 9 8.41 -6.11 -1.56
N HIS A 10 7.80 -6.06 -0.38
CA HIS A 10 6.90 -4.97 0.00
C HIS A 10 7.68 -3.70 0.36
N TYR A 11 8.82 -3.85 1.05
CA TYR A 11 9.69 -2.73 1.41
C TYR A 11 10.13 -1.92 0.19
N GLU A 12 10.80 -2.57 -0.77
CA GLU A 12 11.38 -1.88 -1.93
C GLU A 12 10.28 -1.26 -2.81
N CYS A 13 9.15 -1.96 -2.98
CA CYS A 13 8.04 -1.46 -3.74
C CYS A 13 7.45 -0.19 -3.11
N VAL A 14 7.20 -0.19 -1.80
CA VAL A 14 6.62 0.97 -1.13
C VAL A 14 7.62 2.12 -1.13
N TYR A 15 8.88 1.85 -0.83
CA TYR A 15 9.94 2.86 -0.90
C TYR A 15 9.94 3.57 -2.25
N GLN A 16 9.99 2.82 -3.36
CA GLN A 16 9.97 3.36 -4.71
C GLN A 16 8.69 4.16 -5.00
N VAL A 17 7.52 3.64 -4.61
CA VAL A 17 6.24 4.33 -4.80
C VAL A 17 6.24 5.69 -4.11
N ILE A 18 6.70 5.76 -2.86
CA ILE A 18 6.74 7.01 -2.08
C ILE A 18 7.74 7.98 -2.68
N THR A 19 8.96 7.52 -3.02
CA THR A 19 9.97 8.33 -3.71
C THR A 19 9.45 8.91 -5.03
N GLU A 20 8.77 8.09 -5.85
CA GLU A 20 8.16 8.55 -7.10
C GLU A 20 7.06 9.59 -6.86
N CYS A 21 6.23 9.41 -5.83
CA CYS A 21 5.18 10.37 -5.50
C CYS A 21 5.75 11.70 -4.97
N ILE A 22 6.85 11.67 -4.20
CA ILE A 22 7.60 12.89 -3.87
C ILE A 22 8.04 13.59 -5.16
N GLY A 23 8.58 12.85 -6.14
CA GLY A 23 8.97 13.36 -7.45
C GLY A 23 7.80 13.94 -8.27
N LYS A 24 6.58 13.41 -8.10
CA LYS A 24 5.34 13.94 -8.69
C LYS A 24 4.81 15.21 -8.01
N GLY A 25 5.50 15.71 -6.98
CA GLY A 25 5.13 16.93 -6.28
C GLY A 25 4.08 16.74 -5.20
N TYR A 26 3.90 15.52 -4.68
CA TYR A 26 3.20 15.34 -3.40
C TYR A 26 4.03 15.96 -2.28
N GLU A 27 3.36 16.71 -1.43
CA GLU A 27 3.96 17.58 -0.42
C GLU A 27 3.76 17.06 1.01
N ASP A 28 2.62 16.42 1.25
CA ASP A 28 2.21 15.83 2.52
C ASP A 28 1.90 14.35 2.33
N PHE A 29 2.15 13.56 3.38
CA PHE A 29 2.05 12.11 3.32
C PHE A 29 1.31 11.58 4.54
N MET A 30 0.31 10.75 4.29
CA MET A 30 -0.49 10.08 5.31
C MET A 30 -0.51 8.58 5.04
N MET A 31 -0.05 7.79 5.99
CA MET A 31 -0.18 6.34 5.93
C MET A 31 -1.32 5.88 6.84
N PHE A 32 -2.25 5.11 6.29
CA PHE A 32 -3.27 4.40 7.04
C PHE A 32 -2.92 2.92 7.16
N SER A 33 -2.96 2.41 8.39
CA SER A 33 -2.65 1.01 8.68
C SER A 33 -3.51 0.44 9.80
N ASP A 34 -3.55 -0.88 9.92
CA ASP A 34 -3.85 -1.58 11.17
C ASP A 34 -2.64 -1.52 12.12
N ASP A 35 -2.83 -1.94 13.37
CA ASP A 35 -1.73 -2.09 14.32
C ASP A 35 -0.92 -3.35 14.00
N PHE A 36 0.22 -3.15 13.32
CA PHE A 36 1.15 -4.16 12.80
C PHE A 36 1.83 -5.06 13.84
N SER A 37 1.33 -5.13 15.07
CA SER A 37 1.93 -5.92 16.16
C SER A 37 2.13 -7.42 15.85
N THR A 38 1.65 -7.94 14.71
CA THR A 38 1.63 -9.38 14.39
C THR A 38 2.17 -9.80 13.01
N SER A 39 2.44 -8.92 12.03
CA SER A 39 2.82 -9.35 10.66
C SER A 39 4.15 -8.77 10.13
N SER A 40 5.02 -9.64 9.61
CA SER A 40 6.32 -9.25 9.03
C SER A 40 6.16 -8.43 7.73
N THR A 41 5.16 -8.75 6.93
CA THR A 41 4.83 -8.05 5.68
C THR A 41 4.36 -6.62 5.91
N GLY A 42 3.56 -6.39 6.95
CA GLY A 42 3.14 -5.06 7.36
C GLY A 42 4.29 -4.21 7.88
N PHE A 43 5.22 -4.82 8.60
CA PHE A 43 6.44 -4.16 9.04
C PHE A 43 7.33 -3.73 7.84
N GLU A 44 7.52 -4.60 6.85
CA GLU A 44 8.30 -4.28 5.64
C GLU A 44 7.71 -3.07 4.87
N SER A 45 6.39 -3.05 4.66
CA SER A 45 5.72 -1.96 3.95
C SER A 45 5.78 -0.63 4.72
N MET A 46 5.60 -0.68 6.04
CA MET A 46 5.71 0.48 6.92
C MET A 46 7.12 1.07 6.89
N GLN A 47 8.15 0.21 6.93
CA GLN A 47 9.54 0.65 6.92
C GLN A 47 9.89 1.30 5.58
N GLY A 48 9.43 0.73 4.45
CA GLY A 48 9.64 1.32 3.13
C GLY A 48 9.06 2.73 3.01
N TYR A 49 7.87 2.96 3.59
CA TYR A 49 7.26 4.29 3.67
C TYR A 49 8.10 5.27 4.49
N LYS A 50 8.52 4.86 5.70
CA LYS A 50 9.29 5.71 6.61
C LYS A 50 10.66 6.08 6.04
N ASP A 51 11.37 5.11 5.48
CA ASP A 51 12.72 5.31 4.95
C ASP A 51 12.68 6.25 3.73
N ALA A 52 11.71 6.10 2.83
CA ALA A 52 11.57 6.98 1.67
C ALA A 52 11.31 8.44 2.05
N LEU A 53 10.52 8.67 3.10
CA LEU A 53 10.29 10.01 3.63
C LEU A 53 11.53 10.56 4.35
N GLN A 54 12.20 9.73 5.14
CA GLN A 54 13.41 10.11 5.86
C GLN A 54 14.52 10.53 4.89
N ASP A 55 14.77 9.74 3.84
CA ASP A 55 15.78 10.03 2.82
C ASP A 55 15.48 11.31 2.04
N ALA A 56 14.20 11.63 1.86
CA ALA A 56 13.75 12.87 1.22
C ALA A 56 13.62 14.06 2.19
N VAL A 57 13.93 13.87 3.48
CA VAL A 57 13.77 14.86 4.55
C VAL A 57 12.34 15.43 4.57
N ARG A 58 11.35 14.53 4.54
CA ARG A 58 9.92 14.82 4.60
C ARG A 58 9.31 14.23 5.85
N ASP A 59 8.33 14.93 6.41
CA ASP A 59 7.47 14.40 7.45
C ASP A 59 6.29 13.63 6.83
N GLY A 60 5.78 12.63 7.56
CA GLY A 60 4.57 11.92 7.18
C GLY A 60 3.86 11.32 8.38
N GLY A 61 2.53 11.44 8.39
CA GLY A 61 1.68 10.91 9.46
C GLY A 61 1.46 9.41 9.32
N THR A 62 1.36 8.71 10.44
CA THR A 62 0.89 7.32 10.50
C THR A 62 -0.39 7.25 11.34
N PHE A 63 -1.45 6.71 10.76
CA PHE A 63 -2.78 6.65 11.34
C PHE A 63 -3.21 5.18 11.47
N TYR A 64 -3.05 4.66 12.67
CA TYR A 64 -3.49 3.31 13.04
C TYR A 64 -4.99 3.33 13.30
N MET A 65 -5.75 2.41 12.71
CA MET A 65 -7.10 2.15 13.21
C MET A 65 -7.40 0.66 13.34
N ALA A 66 -8.24 0.39 14.34
CA ALA A 66 -8.61 -0.95 14.75
C ALA A 66 -9.37 -1.71 13.67
N GLU A 67 -9.31 -3.04 13.74
CA GLU A 67 -10.13 -3.93 12.92
C GLU A 67 -11.63 -3.59 13.05
N GLY A 68 -12.39 -3.69 11.96
CA GLY A 68 -13.82 -3.38 11.94
C GLY A 68 -14.17 -1.88 11.84
N ARG A 69 -13.16 -1.00 11.74
CA ARG A 69 -13.32 0.44 11.43
C ARG A 69 -14.22 0.69 10.22
N ARG A 70 -15.03 1.73 10.30
CA ARG A 70 -15.93 2.19 9.23
C ARG A 70 -15.39 3.44 8.56
N SER A 71 -15.96 3.78 7.41
CA SER A 71 -15.60 4.97 6.66
C SER A 71 -15.88 6.28 7.41
N GLY A 72 -16.75 6.26 8.42
CA GLY A 72 -16.95 7.39 9.33
C GLY A 72 -15.74 7.68 10.22
N ASP A 73 -15.17 6.64 10.81
CA ASP A 73 -14.01 6.76 11.71
C ASP A 73 -12.79 7.28 10.93
N VAL A 74 -12.60 6.78 9.70
CA VAL A 74 -11.55 7.29 8.81
C VAL A 74 -11.83 8.72 8.35
N TYR A 75 -13.09 9.07 8.08
CA TYR A 75 -13.45 10.44 7.67
C TYR A 75 -13.17 11.46 8.77
N GLU A 76 -13.40 11.11 10.04
CA GLU A 76 -13.04 11.98 11.18
C GLU A 76 -11.54 12.28 11.19
N VAL A 77 -10.69 11.26 11.04
CA VAL A 77 -9.24 11.43 10.97
C VAL A 77 -8.83 12.28 9.76
N LEU A 78 -9.41 12.03 8.59
CA LEU A 78 -9.14 12.84 7.39
C LEU A 78 -9.55 14.30 7.62
N SER A 79 -10.73 14.57 8.16
CA SER A 79 -11.22 15.93 8.40
C SER A 79 -10.36 16.74 9.37
N GLN A 80 -9.64 16.08 10.28
CA GLN A 80 -8.76 16.74 11.26
C GLN A 80 -7.32 16.93 10.74
N ASN A 81 -6.85 16.07 9.85
CA ASN A 81 -5.42 15.97 9.50
C ASN A 81 -5.11 16.24 8.03
N LEU A 82 -6.09 16.11 7.12
CA LEU A 82 -5.90 16.32 5.69
C LEU A 82 -5.89 17.82 5.37
N ASN A 83 -4.74 18.33 4.94
CA ASN A 83 -4.61 19.70 4.46
C ASN A 83 -4.94 19.80 2.97
N LEU A 84 -6.10 20.38 2.64
CA LEU A 84 -6.57 20.51 1.26
C LEU A 84 -5.84 21.60 0.45
N GLU A 85 -5.01 22.43 1.08
CA GLU A 85 -4.16 23.41 0.39
C GLU A 85 -2.87 22.79 -0.17
N ARG A 86 -2.53 21.57 0.25
CA ARG A 86 -1.31 20.87 -0.15
C ARG A 86 -1.63 19.56 -0.84
N ARG A 87 -0.77 19.17 -1.78
CA ARG A 87 -0.94 17.91 -2.50
C ARG A 87 -0.57 16.75 -1.57
N THR A 88 -1.56 16.01 -1.08
CA THR A 88 -1.36 14.97 -0.07
C THR A 88 -1.42 13.58 -0.69
N LEU A 89 -0.41 12.73 -0.47
CA LEU A 89 -0.49 11.31 -0.79
C LEU A 89 -0.99 10.53 0.42
N ILE A 90 -2.07 9.78 0.21
CA ILE A 90 -2.59 8.80 1.15
C ILE A 90 -2.14 7.41 0.71
N TYR A 91 -1.25 6.81 1.48
CA TYR A 91 -0.84 5.42 1.34
C TYR A 91 -1.64 4.55 2.30
N VAL A 92 -2.26 3.48 1.81
CA VAL A 92 -2.95 2.50 2.66
C VAL A 92 -2.17 1.19 2.67
N ALA A 93 -1.60 0.88 3.83
CA ALA A 93 -0.71 -0.26 4.00
C ALA A 93 -1.47 -1.58 4.22
N ASP A 94 -2.67 -1.51 4.80
CA ASP A 94 -3.56 -2.64 5.03
C ASP A 94 -4.60 -2.78 3.88
N PRO A 95 -4.65 -3.90 3.14
CA PRO A 95 -5.55 -4.05 1.98
C PRO A 95 -7.05 -3.93 2.29
N PRO A 96 -7.62 -4.59 3.32
CA PRO A 96 -9.05 -4.43 3.68
C PRO A 96 -9.44 -2.99 3.98
N LEU A 97 -8.54 -2.25 4.64
CA LEU A 97 -8.72 -0.85 4.92
C LEU A 97 -8.75 0.03 3.67
N TYR A 98 -8.14 -0.39 2.58
CA TYR A 98 -8.06 0.45 1.39
C TYR A 98 -9.45 0.87 0.87
N GLN A 99 -10.42 -0.05 0.90
CA GLN A 99 -11.81 0.24 0.55
C GLN A 99 -12.46 1.24 1.52
N VAL A 100 -12.17 1.12 2.82
CA VAL A 100 -12.76 1.98 3.86
C VAL A 100 -12.25 3.42 3.73
N VAL A 101 -10.95 3.60 3.43
CA VAL A 101 -10.35 4.93 3.17
C VAL A 101 -10.95 5.56 1.92
N TYR A 102 -11.09 4.80 0.84
CA TYR A 102 -11.77 5.29 -0.37
C TYR A 102 -13.22 5.71 -0.08
N GLN A 103 -13.97 4.90 0.65
CA GLN A 103 -15.35 5.25 1.04
C GLN A 103 -15.41 6.50 1.92
N ALA A 104 -14.42 6.74 2.79
CA ALA A 104 -14.33 7.95 3.58
C ALA A 104 -14.09 9.19 2.70
N LEU A 105 -13.19 9.09 1.72
CA LEU A 105 -12.92 10.17 0.77
C LEU A 105 -14.15 10.50 -0.09
N ARG A 106 -14.98 9.52 -0.43
CA ARG A 106 -16.24 9.74 -1.16
C ARG A 106 -17.28 10.56 -0.39
N ARG A 107 -17.08 10.82 0.91
CA ARG A 107 -17.96 11.67 1.71
C ARG A 107 -17.70 13.16 1.50
N TYR A 108 -16.54 13.53 0.93
CA TYR A 108 -16.28 14.90 0.52
C TYR A 108 -17.16 15.25 -0.70
N PRO A 109 -17.84 16.41 -0.72
CA PRO A 109 -18.69 16.81 -1.84
C PRO A 109 -17.97 16.82 -3.20
N ASP A 110 -16.69 17.16 -3.18
CA ASP A 110 -15.78 17.35 -4.31
C ASP A 110 -14.74 16.23 -4.47
N TYR A 111 -15.03 15.02 -3.93
CA TYR A 111 -14.07 13.91 -3.90
C TYR A 111 -13.45 13.54 -5.26
N MET A 112 -14.20 13.71 -6.36
CA MET A 112 -13.71 13.43 -7.71
C MET A 112 -12.53 14.34 -8.09
N GLU A 113 -12.65 15.64 -7.80
CA GLU A 113 -11.61 16.62 -8.08
C GLU A 113 -10.47 16.50 -7.08
N LEU A 114 -10.78 16.17 -5.82
CA LEU A 114 -9.76 15.84 -4.83
C LEU A 114 -8.87 14.69 -5.32
N LEU A 115 -9.46 13.56 -5.69
CA LEU A 115 -8.71 12.38 -6.12
C LEU A 115 -7.94 12.58 -7.44
N LYS A 116 -8.39 13.48 -8.32
CA LYS A 116 -7.71 13.74 -9.61
C LYS A 116 -6.51 14.67 -9.52
N GLY A 117 -6.26 15.31 -8.39
CA GLY A 117 -5.23 16.35 -8.36
C GLY A 117 -4.68 16.69 -6.99
N ARG A 118 -5.50 16.74 -5.94
CA ARG A 118 -5.07 17.19 -4.61
C ARG A 118 -4.72 16.06 -3.67
N VAL A 119 -5.45 14.96 -3.74
CA VAL A 119 -5.32 13.81 -2.85
C VAL A 119 -4.95 12.59 -3.68
N GLY A 120 -3.69 12.18 -3.55
CA GLY A 120 -3.19 10.92 -4.06
C GLY A 120 -3.73 9.77 -3.22
N LEU A 121 -4.18 8.69 -3.83
CA LEU A 121 -4.62 7.52 -3.08
C LEU A 121 -4.09 6.23 -3.70
N ILE A 122 -3.30 5.47 -2.93
CA ILE A 122 -2.71 4.20 -3.34
C ILE A 122 -2.63 3.20 -2.18
N GLY A 123 -2.80 1.92 -2.48
CA GLY A 123 -2.66 0.83 -1.53
C GLY A 123 -2.55 -0.51 -2.24
N PHE A 124 -2.45 -1.60 -1.48
CA PHE A 124 -2.46 -2.95 -2.04
C PHE A 124 -3.87 -3.36 -2.49
N ASP A 125 -4.01 -3.88 -3.70
CA ASP A 125 -5.28 -4.38 -4.24
C ASP A 125 -5.21 -5.87 -4.55
N CYS A 126 -5.78 -6.66 -3.63
CA CYS A 126 -5.84 -8.11 -3.76
C CYS A 126 -6.98 -8.58 -4.66
N ASP A 127 -8.09 -7.83 -4.73
CA ASP A 127 -9.33 -8.26 -5.38
C ASP A 127 -9.55 -7.60 -6.76
N GLY A 128 -8.70 -6.64 -7.12
CA GLY A 128 -8.79 -5.91 -8.38
C GLY A 128 -9.92 -4.88 -8.41
N TRP A 129 -10.46 -4.47 -7.26
CA TRP A 129 -11.61 -3.56 -7.17
C TRP A 129 -11.26 -2.11 -7.54
N THR A 130 -9.99 -1.73 -7.37
CA THR A 130 -9.51 -0.35 -7.61
C THR A 130 -9.70 0.11 -9.06
N ARG A 131 -9.76 -0.82 -10.02
CA ARG A 131 -10.00 -0.50 -11.44
C ARG A 131 -11.45 -0.20 -11.76
N MET A 132 -12.37 -0.59 -10.86
CA MET A 132 -13.83 -0.50 -11.05
C MET A 132 -14.42 0.74 -10.37
N THR A 133 -13.61 1.52 -9.66
CA THR A 133 -14.02 2.76 -9.01
C THR A 133 -14.06 3.94 -9.98
N THR A 134 -14.71 5.01 -9.55
CA THR A 134 -14.72 6.30 -10.26
C THR A 134 -14.25 7.37 -9.28
N PRO A 135 -13.07 7.99 -9.49
CA PRO A 135 -12.09 7.65 -10.52
C PRO A 135 -11.41 6.29 -10.24
N PRO A 136 -10.79 5.64 -11.25
CA PRO A 136 -9.98 4.45 -11.03
C PRO A 136 -8.81 4.75 -10.09
N LEU A 137 -8.61 3.90 -9.06
CA LEU A 137 -7.57 4.11 -8.05
C LEU A 137 -6.24 3.43 -8.42
N ALA A 138 -5.13 4.09 -8.09
CA ALA A 138 -3.80 3.52 -8.19
C ALA A 138 -3.64 2.35 -7.24
N ALA A 139 -2.93 1.31 -7.65
CA ALA A 139 -2.82 0.09 -6.85
C ALA A 139 -1.44 -0.54 -6.91
N ILE A 140 -1.03 -1.14 -5.80
CA ILE A 140 0.08 -2.09 -5.74
C ILE A 140 -0.52 -3.49 -5.84
N ILE A 141 -0.08 -4.26 -6.83
CA ILE A 141 -0.59 -5.61 -7.10
C ILE A 141 0.52 -6.62 -6.80
N THR A 142 0.26 -7.49 -5.83
CA THR A 142 1.12 -8.63 -5.52
C THR A 142 0.89 -9.74 -6.56
N PRO A 143 1.94 -10.35 -7.14
CA PRO A 143 1.82 -11.45 -8.10
C PRO A 143 1.47 -12.78 -7.41
N ALA A 144 0.37 -12.81 -6.65
CA ALA A 144 -0.02 -13.92 -5.77
C ALA A 144 -0.16 -15.25 -6.52
N TYR A 145 -0.60 -15.23 -7.78
CA TYR A 145 -0.67 -16.45 -8.60
C TYR A 145 0.72 -17.02 -8.87
N GLN A 146 1.67 -16.18 -9.30
CA GLN A 146 3.04 -16.60 -9.57
C GLN A 146 3.74 -17.06 -8.29
N GLU A 147 3.51 -16.37 -7.17
CA GLU A 147 3.99 -16.78 -5.86
C GLU A 147 3.46 -18.16 -5.47
N GLY A 148 2.16 -18.41 -5.64
CA GLY A 148 1.53 -19.69 -5.32
C GLY A 148 2.06 -20.84 -6.19
N VAL A 149 2.18 -20.62 -7.51
CA VAL A 149 2.78 -21.59 -8.43
C VAL A 149 4.21 -21.91 -7.99
N LYS A 150 5.00 -20.87 -7.71
CA LYS A 150 6.40 -21.04 -7.32
C LYS A 150 6.53 -21.73 -5.97
N ALA A 151 5.69 -21.40 -4.99
CA ALA A 151 5.68 -22.07 -3.69
C ALA A 151 5.38 -23.57 -3.82
N ALA A 152 4.45 -23.95 -4.71
CA ALA A 152 4.15 -25.36 -4.99
C ALA A 152 5.33 -26.08 -5.67
N GLU A 153 5.99 -25.44 -6.65
CA GLU A 153 7.20 -25.97 -7.29
C GLU A 153 8.32 -26.22 -6.28
N GLU A 154 8.58 -25.24 -5.41
CA GLU A 154 9.61 -25.33 -4.38
C GLU A 154 9.30 -26.44 -3.36
N LEU A 155 8.03 -26.62 -3.00
CA LEU A 155 7.62 -27.72 -2.13
C LEU A 155 7.85 -29.09 -2.79
N MET A 156 7.52 -29.25 -4.07
CA MET A 156 7.77 -30.49 -4.80
C MET A 156 9.26 -30.82 -4.86
N ASP A 157 10.10 -29.82 -5.12
CA ASP A 157 11.56 -29.99 -5.14
C ASP A 157 12.11 -30.46 -3.77
N ILE A 158 11.59 -29.92 -2.67
CA ILE A 158 11.95 -30.34 -1.31
C ILE A 158 11.53 -31.80 -1.06
N LEU A 159 10.33 -32.21 -1.49
CA LEU A 159 9.84 -33.58 -1.35
C LEU A 159 10.68 -34.59 -2.16
N ASP A 160 11.20 -34.18 -3.32
CA ASP A 160 12.13 -34.95 -4.15
C ASP A 160 13.56 -35.02 -3.57
N GLY A 161 13.79 -34.44 -2.39
CA GLY A 161 15.10 -34.46 -1.71
C GLY A 161 16.10 -33.44 -2.26
N LYS A 162 15.66 -32.48 -3.09
CA LYS A 162 16.53 -31.40 -3.56
C LYS A 162 16.78 -30.42 -2.42
N LYS A 163 18.05 -30.05 -2.23
CA LYS A 163 18.42 -28.97 -1.30
C LYS A 163 18.04 -27.64 -1.91
N ALA A 164 17.25 -26.88 -1.16
CA ALA A 164 16.69 -25.61 -1.56
C ALA A 164 16.96 -24.61 -0.43
N GLU A 165 17.87 -23.66 -0.65
CA GLU A 165 18.23 -22.62 0.33
C GLU A 165 17.93 -21.23 -0.22
N GLY A 166 17.56 -20.30 0.66
CA GLY A 166 17.27 -18.90 0.32
C GLY A 166 15.81 -18.62 -0.02
N ASP A 167 15.51 -17.33 -0.23
CA ASP A 167 14.17 -16.84 -0.52
C ASP A 167 13.99 -16.62 -2.04
N VAL A 168 12.79 -16.89 -2.55
CA VAL A 168 12.38 -16.47 -3.89
C VAL A 168 11.54 -15.21 -3.75
N VAL A 169 12.03 -14.09 -4.27
CA VAL A 169 11.41 -12.78 -4.09
C VAL A 169 10.78 -12.30 -5.39
N PHE A 170 9.48 -12.04 -5.38
CA PHE A 170 8.75 -11.48 -6.50
C PHE A 170 8.66 -9.94 -6.41
N LYS A 171 8.63 -9.30 -7.58
CA LYS A 171 8.40 -7.85 -7.68
C LYS A 171 6.91 -7.56 -7.73
N ASN A 172 6.47 -6.66 -6.86
CA ASN A 172 5.13 -6.08 -6.91
C ASN A 172 4.96 -5.23 -8.18
N ILE A 173 3.72 -5.13 -8.66
CA ILE A 173 3.37 -4.35 -9.84
C ILE A 173 2.61 -3.10 -9.40
N VAL A 174 3.16 -1.92 -9.65
CA VAL A 174 2.49 -0.65 -9.40
C VAL A 174 1.67 -0.25 -10.62
N LYS A 175 0.39 0.06 -10.42
CA LYS A 175 -0.53 0.59 -11.42
C LYS A 175 -0.95 2.00 -11.03
N TYR A 176 -0.25 3.01 -11.55
CA TYR A 176 -0.70 4.40 -11.44
C TYR A 176 -1.99 4.61 -12.26
N ARG A 177 -2.92 5.37 -11.70
CA ARG A 177 -4.22 5.72 -12.30
C ARG A 177 -4.57 7.18 -11.96
N GLU A 178 -5.78 7.61 -12.30
CA GLU A 178 -6.26 8.97 -12.05
C GLU A 178 -6.13 9.41 -10.58
N SER A 179 -6.19 8.49 -9.61
CA SER A 179 -5.98 8.85 -8.21
C SER A 179 -4.52 9.17 -7.83
N VAL A 180 -3.54 8.98 -8.71
CA VAL A 180 -2.13 9.33 -8.49
C VAL A 180 -1.48 9.75 -9.81
N ASN A 181 -1.33 11.06 -10.02
CA ASN A 181 -0.80 11.69 -11.23
C ASN A 181 0.49 12.47 -11.01
#